data_AF-A0A521H165-F1
#
_entry.id   AF-A0A521H165-F1
#
_cell.length_a   1.000
_cell.length_b   1.000
_cell.length_c   1.000
_cell.angle_alpha   90.00
_cell.angle_beta   90.00
_cell.angle_gamma   90.00
#
_symmetry.space_group_name_H-M   'P 1'
#
loop_
_entity.id
_entity.type
_entity.pdbx_description
1 polymer ?
#
loop_
_entity_poly.entity_id
_entity_poly.type
_entity_poly.pdbx_seq_one_letter_code
_entity_poly.pdbx_strand_id
1 'polypeptide(L)'
;MSESSSHRAPAPGAASRTVLDAESPFQHYIGRYWKAAAMVAIALGAGLLVGRVLHSQRIQRDMAAWDEFQTIVQDPTTSFGPDHLPESLARAKERPLIYPWVVLAAVNHGFTRGDSAALQALQPELAAIEDAGSLRGLYLVSDGERVEVVPYLRQQVEKELQSQNPALQFQNPEPTGKRVKITVSSDGGDTYDIVIGLYEDVAPLAAQNFLSAVEAASLVDQDLSLLFNGLRVVGLAKAAEPSDPLPLEAQWGYFRKAGALATQVAPQGSGGQQDRDVAVILTKDDYSMDGQTTVFGQIVEGRESLDALSTLQSSADAGTVPPKLKVAAAVVLP
;
A
#
# COMPACT_ATOMS: atom_id res chain seq x y z
N MET A 1 118.75 61.69 9.20
CA MET A 1 118.93 60.43 8.45
C MET A 1 117.63 59.66 8.51
N SER A 2 117.28 59.05 7.37
CA SER A 2 116.17 58.13 7.11
C SER A 2 114.77 58.72 6.88
N GLU A 3 114.39 58.61 5.60
CA GLU A 3 113.04 58.59 5.02
C GLU A 3 112.12 57.56 5.67
N SER A 4 110.80 57.75 5.56
CA SER A 4 109.88 56.77 4.94
C SER A 4 108.40 57.06 5.24
N SER A 5 107.60 56.95 4.16
CA SER A 5 106.17 56.57 4.04
C SER A 5 105.09 57.42 4.74
N SER A 6 104.22 58.12 4.00
CA SER A 6 103.07 57.63 3.21
C SER A 6 101.91 57.06 4.05
N HIS A 7 100.93 57.90 4.39
CA HIS A 7 99.52 57.71 4.02
C HIS A 7 98.69 58.91 4.48
N ARG A 8 98.11 59.64 3.52
CA ARG A 8 97.15 60.73 3.75
C ARG A 8 95.77 60.11 3.91
N ALA A 9 95.12 60.35 5.05
CA ALA A 9 93.74 59.97 5.31
C ALA A 9 92.78 60.70 4.35
N PRO A 10 91.72 60.04 3.83
CA PRO A 10 90.69 60.72 3.07
C PRO A 10 89.78 61.53 4.01
N ALA A 11 89.48 62.76 3.59
CA ALA A 11 88.47 63.61 4.22
C ALA A 11 87.07 62.97 4.12
N PRO A 12 86.18 63.17 5.10
CA PRO A 12 84.81 62.68 5.02
C PRO A 12 84.08 63.40 3.89
N GLY A 13 83.72 62.64 2.85
CA GLY A 13 82.86 63.11 1.78
C GLY A 13 81.49 63.50 2.34
N ALA A 14 81.11 64.76 2.14
CA ALA A 14 79.75 65.23 2.35
C ALA A 14 78.82 64.49 1.39
N ALA A 15 78.17 63.43 1.89
CA ALA A 15 77.05 62.81 1.22
C ALA A 15 75.86 63.77 1.28
N SER A 16 75.60 64.47 0.19
CA SER A 16 74.34 65.16 -0.05
C SER A 16 73.21 64.11 -0.02
N ARG A 17 72.59 63.92 1.14
CA ARG A 17 71.28 63.25 1.25
C ARG A 17 70.24 64.19 0.66
N THR A 18 69.97 64.04 -0.63
CA THR A 18 68.70 64.48 -1.21
C THR A 18 67.60 63.62 -0.59
N VAL A 19 66.94 64.14 0.43
CA VAL A 19 65.67 63.59 0.92
C VAL A 19 64.66 63.87 -0.19
N LEU A 20 64.46 62.89 -1.07
CA LEU A 20 63.33 62.85 -1.97
C LEU A 20 62.10 62.50 -1.13
N ASP A 21 61.40 63.53 -0.62
CA ASP A 21 59.98 63.45 -0.21
C ASP A 21 59.08 63.25 -1.45
N ALA A 22 59.40 62.25 -2.26
CA ALA A 22 58.50 61.79 -3.30
C ALA A 22 57.55 60.79 -2.64
N GLU A 23 56.37 61.26 -2.22
CA GLU A 23 55.25 60.37 -1.93
C GLU A 23 55.18 59.34 -3.05
N SER A 24 55.34 58.06 -2.70
CA SER A 24 55.40 57.03 -3.73
C SER A 24 54.06 57.04 -4.49
N PRO A 25 54.04 56.80 -5.81
CA PRO A 25 52.80 56.74 -6.59
C PRO A 25 51.76 55.77 -5.97
N PHE A 26 52.25 54.78 -5.23
CA PHE A 26 51.48 53.84 -4.44
C PHE A 26 50.78 54.49 -3.23
N GLN A 27 51.43 55.40 -2.49
CA GLN A 27 50.79 56.15 -1.40
C GLN A 27 49.69 57.08 -1.91
N HIS A 28 49.92 57.75 -3.05
CA HIS A 28 48.87 58.57 -3.67
C HIS A 28 47.69 57.74 -4.17
N TYR A 29 47.96 56.56 -4.75
CA TYR A 29 46.93 55.60 -5.16
C TYR A 29 46.12 55.07 -3.96
N ILE A 30 46.79 54.66 -2.89
CA ILE A 30 46.13 54.23 -1.65
C ILE A 30 45.32 55.38 -1.06
N GLY A 31 45.90 56.57 -0.93
CA GLY A 31 45.23 57.76 -0.39
C GLY A 31 43.96 58.14 -1.15
N ARG A 32 43.95 57.95 -2.47
CA ARG A 32 42.80 58.24 -3.34
C ARG A 32 41.71 57.17 -3.31
N TYR A 33 42.07 55.88 -3.22
CA TYR A 33 41.12 54.78 -3.41
C TYR A 33 40.81 53.95 -2.15
N TRP A 34 41.49 54.15 -1.03
CA TRP A 34 41.27 53.35 0.19
C TRP A 34 39.84 53.45 0.72
N LYS A 35 39.21 54.63 0.65
CA LYS A 35 37.80 54.80 1.08
C LYS A 35 36.85 54.01 0.20
N ALA A 36 37.07 54.00 -1.11
CA ALA A 36 36.28 53.23 -2.05
C ALA A 36 36.49 51.71 -1.84
N ALA A 37 37.73 51.27 -1.63
CA ALA A 37 38.05 49.88 -1.32
C ALA A 37 37.42 49.42 0.01
N ALA A 38 37.45 50.26 1.05
CA ALA A 38 36.82 49.99 2.33
C ALA A 38 35.29 49.86 2.20
N MET A 39 34.64 50.74 1.43
CA MET A 39 33.19 50.68 1.17
C MET A 39 32.80 49.39 0.42
N VAL A 40 33.59 48.98 -0.56
CA VAL A 40 33.37 47.71 -1.29
C VAL A 40 33.53 46.50 -0.36
N ALA A 41 34.55 46.49 0.50
CA ALA A 41 34.76 45.43 1.46
C ALA A 41 33.62 45.33 2.49
N ILE A 42 33.11 46.47 2.98
CA ILE A 42 31.94 46.53 3.88
C ILE A 42 30.69 46.00 3.17
N ALA A 43 30.45 46.41 1.93
CA ALA A 43 29.29 45.94 1.16
C ALA A 43 29.34 44.42 0.89
N LEU A 44 30.51 43.88 0.55
CA LEU A 44 30.72 42.44 0.38
C LEU A 44 30.54 41.69 1.71
N GLY A 45 31.08 42.20 2.80
CA GLY A 45 30.92 41.63 4.14
C GLY A 45 29.45 41.60 4.59
N ALA A 46 28.72 42.70 4.37
CA ALA A 46 27.29 42.78 4.64
C ALA A 46 26.49 41.80 3.76
N GLY A 47 26.81 41.70 2.46
CA GLY A 47 26.17 40.75 1.55
C GLY A 47 26.39 39.28 1.96
N LEU A 48 27.60 38.92 2.38
CA LEU A 48 27.90 37.57 2.89
C LEU A 48 27.18 37.27 4.21
N LEU A 49 27.11 38.23 5.12
CA LEU A 49 26.37 38.07 6.39
C LEU A 49 24.87 37.94 6.16
N VAL A 50 24.28 38.79 5.31
CA VAL A 50 22.87 38.69 4.93
C VAL A 50 22.60 37.35 4.24
N GLY A 51 23.45 36.93 3.30
CA GLY A 51 23.35 35.62 2.65
C GLY A 51 23.38 34.46 3.65
N ARG A 52 24.29 34.49 4.63
CA ARG A 52 24.39 33.48 5.68
C ARG A 52 23.17 33.46 6.60
N VAL A 53 22.68 34.63 7.01
CA VAL A 53 21.48 34.75 7.87
C VAL A 53 20.23 34.28 7.14
N LEU A 54 20.06 34.66 5.87
CA LEU A 54 18.94 34.19 5.04
C LEU A 54 19.01 32.68 4.81
N HIS A 55 20.22 32.14 4.60
CA HIS A 55 20.43 30.69 4.46
C HIS A 55 20.11 29.94 5.76
N SER A 56 20.57 30.42 6.92
CA SER A 56 20.24 29.80 8.21
C SER A 56 18.75 29.89 8.53
N GLN A 57 18.11 31.02 8.21
CA GLN A 57 16.66 31.17 8.37
C GLN A 57 15.89 30.20 7.46
N ARG A 58 16.35 29.98 6.23
CA ARG A 58 15.75 29.00 5.32
C ARG A 58 15.86 27.58 5.91
N ILE A 59 17.05 27.18 6.35
CA ILE A 59 17.26 25.87 6.98
C ILE A 59 16.34 25.69 8.20
N GLN A 60 16.23 26.70 9.06
CA GLN A 60 15.35 26.64 10.23
C GLN A 60 13.87 26.50 9.85
N ARG A 61 13.41 27.20 8.80
CA ARG A 61 12.04 27.05 8.29
C ARG A 61 11.81 25.66 7.69
N ASP A 62 12.77 25.15 6.92
CA ASP A 62 12.67 23.81 6.32
C ASP A 62 12.65 22.74 7.42
N MET A 63 13.50 22.85 8.45
CA MET A 63 13.48 21.96 9.62
C MET A 63 12.15 22.02 10.37
N ALA A 64 11.63 23.22 10.65
CA ALA A 64 10.35 23.39 11.32
C ALA A 64 9.19 22.77 10.52
N ALA A 65 9.23 22.84 9.18
CA ALA A 65 8.25 22.17 8.34
C ALA A 65 8.35 20.64 8.49
N TRP A 66 9.55 20.07 8.50
CA TRP A 66 9.74 18.62 8.70
C TRP A 66 9.34 18.16 10.11
N ASP A 67 9.56 18.96 11.14
CA ASP A 67 9.06 18.68 12.50
C ASP A 67 7.52 18.70 12.53
N GLU A 68 6.90 19.62 11.80
CA GLU A 68 5.45 19.67 11.64
C GLU A 68 4.92 18.44 10.87
N PHE A 69 5.61 18.00 9.81
CA PHE A 69 5.30 16.74 9.14
C PHE A 69 5.31 15.57 10.12
N GLN A 70 6.39 15.42 10.91
CA GLN A 70 6.49 14.36 11.93
C GLN A 70 5.34 14.43 12.94
N THR A 71 4.98 15.63 13.37
CA THR A 71 3.84 15.83 14.29
C THR A 71 2.53 15.35 13.69
N ILE A 72 2.29 15.61 12.40
CA ILE A 72 1.08 15.17 11.70
C ILE A 72 1.08 13.64 11.49
N VAL A 73 2.23 13.02 11.18
CA VAL A 73 2.28 11.57 10.87
C VAL A 73 2.53 10.66 12.06
N GLN A 74 2.95 11.17 13.23
CA GLN A 74 3.27 10.35 14.40
C GLN A 74 2.06 9.63 15.00
N ASP A 75 0.87 10.22 14.90
CA ASP A 75 -0.38 9.54 15.21
C ASP A 75 -1.34 9.65 14.02
N PRO A 76 -1.20 8.75 13.03
CA PRO A 76 -2.07 8.71 11.86
C PRO A 76 -3.54 8.49 12.23
N THR A 77 -3.79 7.84 13.37
CA THR A 77 -5.15 7.49 13.77
C THR A 77 -5.96 8.69 14.20
N THR A 78 -5.30 9.66 14.84
CA THR A 78 -5.88 10.95 15.23
C THR A 78 -5.69 12.02 14.18
N SER A 79 -4.69 11.93 13.30
CA SER A 79 -4.39 13.00 12.33
C SER A 79 -5.05 12.79 10.96
N PHE A 80 -5.30 11.54 10.56
CA PHE A 80 -5.92 11.20 9.27
C PHE A 80 -7.26 10.48 9.43
N GLY A 81 -7.85 10.51 10.63
CA GLY A 81 -9.24 10.09 10.82
C GLY A 81 -10.23 11.04 10.14
N PRO A 82 -11.50 10.62 9.94
CA PRO A 82 -12.51 11.40 9.22
C PRO A 82 -12.69 12.84 9.74
N ASP A 83 -12.64 13.00 11.06
CA ASP A 83 -12.87 14.28 11.72
C ASP A 83 -11.65 15.22 11.71
N HIS A 84 -10.45 14.68 11.48
CA HIS A 84 -9.18 15.40 11.64
C HIS A 84 -8.41 15.58 10.34
N LEU A 85 -8.69 14.75 9.33
CA LEU A 85 -8.08 14.84 8.01
C LEU A 85 -8.20 16.25 7.38
N PRO A 86 -9.36 16.94 7.42
CA PRO A 86 -9.46 18.28 6.85
C PRO A 86 -8.53 19.30 7.53
N GLU A 87 -8.40 19.23 8.86
CA GLU A 87 -7.53 20.13 9.62
C GLU A 87 -6.05 19.84 9.32
N SER A 88 -5.65 18.57 9.32
CA SER A 88 -4.28 18.15 8.98
C SER A 88 -3.87 18.58 7.57
N LEU A 89 -4.78 18.45 6.59
CA LEU A 89 -4.55 18.91 5.22
C LEU A 89 -4.46 20.43 5.14
N ALA A 90 -5.33 21.17 5.85
CA ALA A 90 -5.27 22.63 5.88
C ALA A 90 -3.93 23.13 6.44
N ARG A 91 -3.47 22.55 7.56
CA ARG A 91 -2.15 22.86 8.13
C ARG A 91 -1.01 22.54 7.17
N ALA A 92 -1.06 21.37 6.53
CA ALA A 92 -0.05 20.97 5.56
C ALA A 92 0.01 21.92 4.34
N LYS A 93 -1.13 22.44 3.86
CA LYS A 93 -1.18 23.40 2.74
C LYS A 93 -0.44 24.70 3.01
N GLU A 94 -0.32 25.12 4.28
CA GLU A 94 0.49 26.28 4.67
C GLU A 94 2.01 26.03 4.55
N ARG A 95 2.40 24.78 4.24
CA ARG A 95 3.80 24.32 4.16
C ARG A 95 4.02 23.54 2.86
N PRO A 96 4.26 24.22 1.73
CA PRO A 96 4.42 23.57 0.42
C PRO A 96 5.51 22.49 0.37
N LEU A 97 6.54 22.59 1.22
CA LEU A 97 7.63 21.61 1.30
C LEU A 97 7.15 20.21 1.74
N ILE A 98 6.24 20.15 2.71
CA ILE A 98 5.77 18.89 3.32
C ILE A 98 4.41 18.46 2.81
N TYR A 99 3.65 19.38 2.21
CA TYR A 99 2.29 19.14 1.77
C TYR A 99 2.14 17.85 0.93
N PRO A 100 2.98 17.60 -0.11
CA PRO A 100 2.86 16.37 -0.89
C PRO A 100 3.10 15.10 -0.05
N TRP A 101 4.02 15.16 0.91
CA TRP A 101 4.36 14.04 1.79
C TRP A 101 3.23 13.73 2.78
N VAL A 102 2.54 14.75 3.30
CA VAL A 102 1.37 14.57 4.16
C VAL A 102 0.23 13.89 3.38
N VAL A 103 -0.04 14.33 2.15
CA VAL A 103 -1.07 13.71 1.30
C VAL A 103 -0.74 12.26 1.01
N LEU A 104 0.51 11.94 0.65
CA LEU A 104 0.94 10.55 0.44
C LEU A 104 0.77 9.68 1.69
N ALA A 105 1.13 10.20 2.88
CA ALA A 105 0.95 9.49 4.15
C ALA A 105 -0.54 9.24 4.46
N ALA A 106 -1.39 10.25 4.24
CA ALA A 106 -2.83 10.14 4.43
C ALA A 106 -3.47 9.13 3.48
N VAL A 107 -3.03 9.07 2.21
CA VAL A 107 -3.52 8.08 1.22
C VAL A 107 -3.14 6.67 1.66
N ASN A 108 -1.90 6.43 2.08
CA ASN A 108 -1.47 5.14 2.60
C ASN A 108 -2.30 4.72 3.82
N HIS A 109 -2.59 5.65 4.73
CA HIS A 109 -3.46 5.39 5.88
C HIS A 109 -4.91 5.08 5.49
N GLY A 110 -5.45 5.78 4.49
CA GLY A 110 -6.76 5.49 3.93
C GLY A 110 -6.84 4.06 3.38
N PHE A 111 -5.82 3.60 2.66
CA PHE A 111 -5.75 2.22 2.18
C PHE A 111 -5.65 1.20 3.32
N THR A 112 -4.78 1.42 4.32
CA THR A 112 -4.61 0.44 5.42
C THR A 112 -5.86 0.29 6.29
N ARG A 113 -6.72 1.31 6.33
CA ARG A 113 -7.99 1.28 7.07
C ARG A 113 -9.22 0.95 6.22
N GLY A 114 -9.09 0.93 4.90
CA GLY A 114 -10.25 0.86 4.00
C GLY A 114 -11.19 2.07 4.15
N ASP A 115 -10.67 3.25 4.53
CA ASP A 115 -11.46 4.46 4.75
C ASP A 115 -11.69 5.19 3.42
N SER A 116 -12.78 4.83 2.75
CA SER A 116 -13.12 5.43 1.46
C SER A 116 -13.51 6.90 1.53
N ALA A 117 -14.06 7.36 2.66
CA ALA A 117 -14.37 8.77 2.84
C ALA A 117 -13.08 9.61 2.85
N ALA A 118 -12.04 9.14 3.54
CA ALA A 118 -10.72 9.74 3.53
C ALA A 118 -10.09 9.70 2.12
N LEU A 119 -10.13 8.54 1.45
CA LEU A 119 -9.59 8.38 0.10
C LEU A 119 -10.31 9.29 -0.92
N GLN A 120 -11.62 9.45 -0.81
CA GLN A 120 -12.42 10.35 -1.63
C GLN A 120 -12.03 11.82 -1.39
N ALA A 121 -11.81 12.23 -0.13
CA ALA A 121 -11.36 13.57 0.21
C ALA A 121 -9.93 13.87 -0.31
N LEU A 122 -9.08 12.84 -0.46
CA LEU A 122 -7.69 12.98 -0.91
C LEU A 122 -7.52 13.01 -2.44
N GLN A 123 -8.53 12.59 -3.22
CA GLN A 123 -8.50 12.67 -4.69
C GLN A 123 -8.12 14.07 -5.25
N PRO A 124 -8.81 15.16 -4.86
CA PRO A 124 -8.47 16.49 -5.38
C PRO A 124 -7.06 16.93 -4.95
N GLU A 125 -6.56 16.47 -3.80
CA GLU A 125 -5.24 16.82 -3.32
C GLU A 125 -4.13 16.12 -4.11
N LEU A 126 -4.32 14.85 -4.47
CA LEU A 126 -3.42 14.13 -5.37
C LEU A 126 -3.38 14.76 -6.76
N ALA A 127 -4.53 15.18 -7.29
CA ALA A 127 -4.60 15.89 -8.58
C ALA A 127 -3.81 17.21 -8.52
N ALA A 128 -3.98 18.00 -7.45
CA ALA A 128 -3.24 19.25 -7.26
C ALA A 128 -1.71 19.05 -7.18
N ILE A 129 -1.26 17.97 -6.54
CA ILE A 129 0.17 17.61 -6.47
C ILE A 129 0.73 17.27 -7.86
N GLU A 130 -0.02 16.49 -8.65
CA GLU A 130 0.36 16.10 -10.00
C GLU A 130 0.44 17.32 -10.94
N ASP A 131 -0.58 18.18 -10.92
CA ASP A 131 -0.65 19.40 -11.73
C ASP A 131 0.49 20.37 -11.38
N ALA A 132 0.84 20.48 -10.10
CA ALA A 132 1.96 21.28 -9.63
C ALA A 132 3.33 20.69 -10.05
N GLY A 133 3.37 19.46 -10.56
CA GLY A 133 4.60 18.71 -10.82
C GLY A 133 5.41 18.44 -9.55
N SER A 134 4.77 18.49 -8.39
CA SER A 134 5.38 18.17 -7.12
C SER A 134 5.69 16.67 -7.09
N LEU A 135 6.87 16.30 -6.58
CA LEU A 135 7.35 14.91 -6.56
C LEU A 135 7.60 14.26 -7.93
N ARG A 136 7.66 15.03 -9.03
CA ARG A 136 8.16 14.51 -10.31
C ARG A 136 9.53 13.89 -10.13
N GLY A 137 9.71 12.70 -10.70
CA GLY A 137 10.94 11.92 -10.55
C GLY A 137 10.94 10.95 -9.37
N LEU A 138 9.88 10.92 -8.55
CA LEU A 138 9.63 9.85 -7.58
C LEU A 138 8.94 8.68 -8.29
N TYR A 139 9.50 7.48 -8.16
CA TYR A 139 8.97 6.28 -8.79
C TYR A 139 8.87 5.14 -7.79
N LEU A 140 7.94 4.24 -8.05
CA LEU A 140 7.82 2.94 -7.43
C LEU A 140 7.93 1.84 -8.49
N VAL A 141 8.15 0.61 -8.04
CA VAL A 141 8.11 -0.56 -8.92
C VAL A 141 6.78 -1.26 -8.70
N SER A 142 5.98 -1.37 -9.76
CA SER A 142 4.72 -2.13 -9.78
C SER A 142 4.79 -3.11 -10.94
N ASP A 143 4.54 -4.39 -10.68
CA ASP A 143 4.54 -5.45 -11.72
C ASP A 143 5.82 -5.50 -12.57
N GLY A 144 6.96 -5.17 -11.96
CA GLY A 144 8.26 -5.13 -12.64
C GLY A 144 8.51 -3.87 -13.46
N GLU A 145 7.55 -2.94 -13.54
CA GLU A 145 7.67 -1.69 -14.25
C GLU A 145 7.86 -0.51 -13.29
N ARG A 146 8.65 0.47 -13.74
CA ARG A 146 8.87 1.72 -13.02
C ARG A 146 7.73 2.69 -13.33
N VAL A 147 6.92 3.01 -12.33
CA VAL A 147 5.77 3.91 -12.47
C VAL A 147 5.90 5.11 -11.53
N GLU A 148 5.36 6.25 -11.93
CA GLU A 148 5.37 7.46 -11.10
C GLU A 148 4.40 7.32 -9.93
N VAL A 149 4.84 7.76 -8.75
CA VAL A 149 4.10 7.50 -7.50
C VAL A 149 2.71 8.17 -7.49
N VAL A 150 2.61 9.43 -7.88
CA VAL A 150 1.36 10.20 -7.78
C VAL A 150 0.29 9.69 -8.77
N PRO A 151 0.58 9.52 -10.08
CA PRO A 151 -0.38 8.93 -11.01
C PRO A 151 -0.81 7.52 -10.62
N TYR A 152 0.13 6.69 -10.14
CA TYR A 152 -0.17 5.35 -9.66
C TYR A 152 -1.15 5.38 -8.48
N LEU A 153 -0.88 6.19 -7.45
CA LEU A 153 -1.75 6.28 -6.28
C LEU A 153 -3.14 6.82 -6.63
N ARG A 154 -3.24 7.81 -7.54
CA ARG A 154 -4.55 8.26 -8.04
C ARG A 154 -5.33 7.13 -8.68
N GLN A 155 -4.69 6.32 -9.51
CA GLN A 155 -5.33 5.17 -10.13
C GLN A 155 -5.79 4.15 -9.07
N GLN A 156 -4.99 3.89 -8.04
CA GLN A 156 -5.37 2.96 -6.97
C GLN A 156 -6.51 3.52 -6.12
N VAL A 157 -6.50 4.81 -5.79
CA VAL A 157 -7.61 5.45 -5.08
C VAL A 157 -8.89 5.36 -5.91
N GLU A 158 -8.82 5.64 -7.22
CA GLU A 158 -9.97 5.51 -8.11
C GLU A 158 -10.48 4.06 -8.18
N LYS A 159 -9.59 3.07 -8.29
CA LYS A 159 -9.96 1.65 -8.27
C LYS A 159 -10.64 1.25 -6.95
N GLU A 160 -10.14 1.74 -5.82
CA GLU A 160 -10.70 1.46 -4.50
C GLU A 160 -12.06 2.13 -4.30
N LEU A 161 -12.23 3.37 -4.77
CA LEU A 161 -13.53 4.03 -4.71
C LEU A 161 -14.54 3.40 -5.70
N GLN A 162 -14.06 2.91 -6.84
CA GLN A 162 -14.88 2.17 -7.80
C GLN A 162 -15.25 0.76 -7.31
N SER A 163 -14.34 0.05 -6.61
CA SER A 163 -14.65 -1.24 -5.97
C SER A 163 -15.70 -1.09 -4.86
N GLN A 164 -15.83 0.12 -4.32
CA GLN A 164 -16.89 0.51 -3.38
C GLN A 164 -18.18 1.03 -4.03
N ASN A 165 -18.26 1.08 -5.37
CA ASN A 165 -19.49 1.43 -6.09
C ASN A 165 -20.51 0.29 -5.99
N PRO A 166 -21.73 0.52 -5.46
CA PRO A 166 -22.75 -0.53 -5.30
C PRO A 166 -23.12 -1.26 -6.60
N ALA A 167 -22.97 -0.60 -7.75
CA ALA A 167 -23.22 -1.20 -9.06
C ALA A 167 -22.21 -2.30 -9.43
N LEU A 168 -21.03 -2.32 -8.79
CA LEU A 168 -20.01 -3.38 -8.91
C LEU A 168 -20.02 -4.32 -7.69
N GLN A 169 -20.71 -3.95 -6.61
CA GLN A 169 -20.95 -4.82 -5.46
C GLN A 169 -22.23 -5.63 -5.65
N PHE A 170 -22.28 -6.43 -6.71
CA PHE A 170 -23.31 -7.46 -6.77
C PHE A 170 -23.16 -8.38 -5.56
N GLN A 171 -24.18 -8.51 -4.73
CA GLN A 171 -24.25 -9.54 -3.69
C GLN A 171 -25.17 -10.63 -4.19
N ASN A 172 -24.76 -11.89 -4.00
CA ASN A 172 -25.67 -13.00 -4.23
C ASN A 172 -26.90 -12.82 -3.32
N PRO A 173 -28.11 -13.16 -3.81
CA PRO A 173 -29.31 -13.16 -2.99
C PRO A 173 -29.12 -13.96 -1.70
N GLU A 174 -29.81 -13.61 -0.62
CA GLU A 174 -29.75 -14.43 0.59
C GLU A 174 -30.33 -15.83 0.31
N PRO A 175 -29.66 -16.91 0.75
CA PRO A 175 -30.16 -18.27 0.54
C PRO A 175 -31.43 -18.52 1.34
N THR A 176 -32.46 -19.03 0.67
CA THR A 176 -33.76 -19.36 1.28
C THR A 176 -33.95 -20.85 1.57
N GLY A 177 -33.02 -21.70 1.15
CA GLY A 177 -33.05 -23.14 1.39
C GLY A 177 -32.54 -23.54 2.78
N LYS A 178 -32.32 -24.85 2.95
CA LYS A 178 -31.73 -25.44 4.15
C LYS A 178 -30.36 -24.85 4.46
N ARG A 179 -30.01 -24.92 5.74
CA ARG A 179 -28.72 -24.49 6.25
C ARG A 179 -27.90 -25.69 6.70
N VAL A 180 -26.61 -25.68 6.45
CA VAL A 180 -25.66 -26.72 6.85
C VAL A 180 -24.54 -26.10 7.66
N LYS A 181 -24.32 -26.60 8.87
CA LYS A 181 -23.13 -26.28 9.66
C LYS A 181 -22.02 -27.27 9.34
N ILE A 182 -20.86 -26.77 8.94
CA ILE A 182 -19.62 -27.53 8.78
C ILE A 182 -18.66 -27.08 9.88
N THR A 183 -18.14 -28.03 10.65
CA THR A 183 -17.05 -27.83 11.59
C THR A 183 -15.77 -28.36 10.97
N VAL A 184 -14.79 -27.48 10.78
CA VAL A 184 -13.45 -27.82 10.29
C VAL A 184 -12.49 -27.88 11.46
N SER A 185 -11.62 -28.89 11.51
CA SER A 185 -10.57 -29.01 12.52
C SER A 185 -9.19 -28.97 11.87
N SER A 186 -8.23 -28.32 12.52
CA SER A 186 -6.81 -28.40 12.18
C SER A 186 -6.12 -29.51 12.99
N ASP A 187 -4.99 -30.01 12.48
CA ASP A 187 -4.08 -30.87 13.24
C ASP A 187 -3.47 -30.19 14.49
N GLY A 188 -3.47 -28.86 14.53
CA GLY A 188 -3.12 -28.04 15.70
C GLY A 188 -4.18 -28.02 16.81
N GLY A 189 -5.38 -28.57 16.57
CA GLY A 189 -6.48 -28.62 17.54
C GLY A 189 -7.46 -27.45 17.46
N ASP A 190 -7.26 -26.50 16.53
CA ASP A 190 -8.21 -25.43 16.30
C ASP A 190 -9.45 -25.96 15.60
N THR A 191 -10.59 -25.33 15.89
CA THR A 191 -11.88 -25.65 15.26
C THR A 191 -12.54 -24.40 14.72
N TYR A 192 -13.13 -24.54 13.54
CA TYR A 192 -13.71 -23.45 12.76
C TYR A 192 -15.12 -23.86 12.36
N ASP A 193 -16.11 -23.08 12.76
CA ASP A 193 -17.51 -23.34 12.47
C ASP A 193 -17.99 -22.42 11.35
N ILE A 194 -18.56 -23.01 10.31
CA ILE A 194 -19.09 -22.30 9.15
C ILE A 194 -20.52 -22.77 8.91
N VAL A 195 -21.46 -21.84 8.76
CA VAL A 195 -22.85 -22.15 8.39
C VAL A 195 -23.12 -21.67 6.98
N ILE A 196 -23.58 -22.59 6.13
CA ILE A 196 -23.86 -22.36 4.71
C ILE A 196 -25.37 -22.47 4.50
N GLY A 197 -26.00 -21.45 3.92
CA GLY A 197 -27.34 -21.54 3.37
C GLY A 197 -27.29 -22.00 1.91
N LEU A 198 -28.25 -22.83 1.50
CA LEU A 198 -28.30 -23.42 0.16
C LEU A 198 -29.33 -22.73 -0.74
N TYR A 199 -29.04 -22.69 -2.04
CA TYR A 199 -29.92 -22.19 -3.10
C TYR A 199 -30.70 -23.34 -3.74
N GLU A 200 -31.55 -24.03 -2.98
CA GLU A 200 -32.30 -25.21 -3.44
C GLU A 200 -33.28 -24.92 -4.59
N ASP A 201 -33.72 -23.67 -4.74
CA ASP A 201 -34.61 -23.21 -5.80
C ASP A 201 -33.88 -22.95 -7.14
N VAL A 202 -32.57 -22.66 -7.08
CA VAL A 202 -31.74 -22.26 -8.21
C VAL A 202 -30.86 -23.42 -8.70
N ALA A 203 -30.26 -24.14 -7.75
CA ALA A 203 -29.35 -25.25 -7.99
C ALA A 203 -29.81 -26.50 -7.22
N PRO A 204 -31.02 -27.02 -7.51
CA PRO A 204 -31.61 -28.12 -6.75
C PRO A 204 -30.76 -29.38 -6.75
N LEU A 205 -30.12 -29.73 -7.88
CA LEU A 205 -29.36 -30.98 -7.97
C LEU A 205 -28.04 -30.89 -7.22
N ALA A 206 -27.31 -29.77 -7.34
CA ALA A 206 -26.09 -29.55 -6.57
C ALA A 206 -26.37 -29.45 -5.06
N ALA A 207 -27.42 -28.74 -4.65
CA ALA A 207 -27.82 -28.62 -3.25
C ALA A 207 -28.25 -29.98 -2.68
N GLN A 208 -29.06 -30.75 -3.40
CA GLN A 208 -29.49 -32.10 -2.98
C GLN A 208 -28.31 -33.06 -2.86
N ASN A 209 -27.37 -33.04 -3.80
CA ASN A 209 -26.16 -33.86 -3.74
C ASN A 209 -25.33 -33.54 -2.48
N PHE A 210 -25.15 -32.25 -2.20
CA PHE A 210 -24.44 -31.81 -1.00
C PHE A 210 -25.17 -32.22 0.30
N LEU A 211 -26.48 -32.00 0.38
CA LEU A 211 -27.30 -32.42 1.53
C LEU A 211 -27.23 -33.94 1.76
N SER A 212 -27.30 -34.72 0.68
CA SER A 212 -27.23 -36.19 0.76
C SER A 212 -25.88 -36.64 1.34
N ALA A 213 -24.78 -35.97 0.97
CA ALA A 213 -23.47 -36.24 1.52
C ALA A 213 -23.36 -35.89 3.02
N VAL A 214 -24.02 -34.80 3.44
CA VAL A 214 -24.09 -34.38 4.84
C VAL A 214 -24.91 -35.38 5.67
N GLU A 215 -26.10 -35.75 5.20
CA GLU A 215 -26.99 -36.72 5.86
C GLU A 215 -26.35 -38.11 5.98
N ALA A 216 -25.59 -38.53 4.96
CA ALA A 216 -24.83 -39.77 4.97
C ALA A 216 -23.51 -39.68 5.76
N ALA A 217 -23.21 -38.54 6.40
CA ALA A 217 -21.94 -38.26 7.08
C ALA A 217 -20.69 -38.51 6.22
N SER A 218 -20.82 -38.47 4.89
CA SER A 218 -19.75 -38.80 3.94
C SER A 218 -18.63 -37.76 3.93
N LEU A 219 -18.93 -36.54 4.37
CA LEU A 219 -17.98 -35.45 4.49
C LEU A 219 -17.11 -35.56 5.75
N VAL A 220 -17.51 -36.32 6.77
CA VAL A 220 -16.76 -36.43 8.03
C VAL A 220 -15.42 -37.14 7.77
N ASP A 221 -14.36 -36.63 8.42
CA ASP A 221 -12.97 -37.07 8.27
C ASP A 221 -12.39 -36.92 6.84
N GLN A 222 -13.06 -36.18 5.95
CA GLN A 222 -12.47 -35.83 4.67
C GLN A 222 -11.48 -34.68 4.83
N ASP A 223 -10.30 -34.85 4.23
CA ASP A 223 -9.28 -33.82 4.15
C ASP A 223 -9.77 -32.67 3.25
N LEU A 224 -9.56 -31.44 3.71
CA LEU A 224 -9.79 -30.24 2.92
C LEU A 224 -8.49 -29.86 2.21
N SER A 225 -8.53 -29.80 0.88
CA SER A 225 -7.38 -29.33 0.11
C SER A 225 -7.48 -27.82 -0.09
N LEU A 226 -6.41 -27.11 0.21
CA LEU A 226 -6.29 -25.67 -0.06
C LEU A 226 -6.10 -25.46 -1.58
N LEU A 227 -7.00 -24.68 -2.18
CA LEU A 227 -6.89 -24.15 -3.55
C LEU A 227 -6.56 -22.67 -3.46
N PHE A 228 -5.97 -22.10 -4.51
CA PHE A 228 -5.64 -20.66 -4.57
C PHE A 228 -6.82 -19.73 -4.24
N ASN A 229 -8.04 -20.14 -4.59
CA ASN A 229 -9.29 -19.38 -4.42
C ASN A 229 -10.28 -19.98 -3.41
N GLY A 230 -9.93 -21.04 -2.67
CA GLY A 230 -10.89 -21.67 -1.77
C GLY A 230 -10.44 -22.97 -1.11
N LEU A 231 -11.38 -23.60 -0.41
CA LEU A 231 -11.24 -24.90 0.23
C LEU A 231 -11.99 -25.94 -0.59
N ARG A 232 -11.26 -26.95 -1.07
CA ARG A 232 -11.83 -28.08 -1.79
C ARG A 232 -12.28 -29.15 -0.80
N VAL A 233 -13.57 -29.46 -0.83
CA VAL A 233 -14.24 -30.53 -0.09
C VAL A 233 -14.45 -31.70 -1.05
N VAL A 234 -14.06 -32.91 -0.64
CA VAL A 234 -14.21 -34.16 -1.42
C VAL A 234 -15.11 -35.12 -0.65
N GLY A 235 -15.71 -36.10 -1.32
CA GLY A 235 -16.54 -37.14 -0.70
C GLY A 235 -18.03 -36.87 -0.78
N LEU A 236 -18.46 -35.96 -1.67
CA LEU A 236 -19.87 -35.70 -1.91
C LEU A 236 -20.57 -36.89 -2.60
N ALA A 237 -19.85 -37.66 -3.41
CA ALA A 237 -20.43 -38.75 -4.18
C ALA A 237 -20.44 -40.10 -3.44
N LYS A 238 -19.75 -40.24 -2.29
CA LYS A 238 -19.67 -41.52 -1.54
C LYS A 238 -21.04 -42.05 -1.07
N ALA A 239 -22.05 -41.19 -1.01
CA ALA A 239 -23.41 -41.55 -0.66
C ALA A 239 -24.23 -42.15 -1.83
N ALA A 240 -23.77 -42.05 -3.08
CA ALA A 240 -24.49 -42.49 -4.27
C ALA A 240 -23.65 -43.45 -5.15
N GLU A 241 -24.26 -44.53 -5.64
CA GLU A 241 -23.71 -45.42 -6.69
C GLU A 241 -23.33 -44.61 -7.97
N PRO A 242 -22.38 -45.09 -8.81
CA PRO A 242 -21.63 -44.28 -9.80
C PRO A 242 -22.52 -43.76 -10.95
N SER A 243 -22.18 -42.76 -11.76
CA SER A 243 -20.92 -41.99 -11.98
C SER A 243 -21.19 -40.67 -12.74
N ASP A 244 -22.45 -40.24 -12.85
CA ASP A 244 -22.75 -39.17 -13.80
C ASP A 244 -22.40 -37.80 -13.21
N PRO A 245 -21.65 -36.95 -13.94
CA PRO A 245 -21.40 -35.59 -13.50
C PRO A 245 -22.72 -34.84 -13.31
N LEU A 246 -22.72 -33.90 -12.38
CA LEU A 246 -23.88 -33.02 -12.19
C LEU A 246 -24.00 -32.09 -13.42
N PRO A 247 -25.21 -31.76 -13.88
CA PRO A 247 -25.37 -30.72 -14.89
C PRO A 247 -24.99 -29.35 -14.30
N LEU A 248 -24.58 -28.43 -15.17
CA LEU A 248 -24.42 -27.02 -14.81
C LEU A 248 -25.80 -26.37 -14.59
N GLU A 249 -26.01 -25.85 -13.38
CA GLU A 249 -27.20 -25.11 -12.96
C GLU A 249 -26.81 -23.63 -12.80
N ALA A 250 -26.49 -22.97 -13.91
CA ALA A 250 -26.08 -21.57 -13.90
C ALA A 250 -27.31 -20.65 -14.01
N GLN A 251 -27.48 -19.79 -13.01
CA GLN A 251 -28.47 -18.70 -13.03
C GLN A 251 -27.77 -17.36 -12.87
N TRP A 252 -28.20 -16.38 -13.65
CA TRP A 252 -27.70 -15.02 -13.53
C TRP A 252 -27.97 -14.46 -12.13
N GLY A 253 -26.97 -13.82 -11.54
CA GLY A 253 -27.05 -13.28 -10.19
C GLY A 253 -26.61 -14.22 -9.09
N TYR A 254 -25.93 -15.32 -9.43
CA TYR A 254 -25.26 -16.20 -8.47
C TYR A 254 -23.81 -16.36 -8.89
N PHE A 255 -22.96 -15.49 -8.36
CA PHE A 255 -21.55 -15.39 -8.72
C PHE A 255 -20.65 -16.04 -7.68
N ARG A 256 -19.47 -16.46 -8.11
CA ARG A 256 -18.41 -17.04 -7.30
C ARG A 256 -17.70 -15.97 -6.49
N LYS A 257 -18.40 -15.41 -5.53
CA LYS A 257 -17.84 -14.48 -4.55
C LYS A 257 -17.23 -15.22 -3.37
N ALA A 258 -16.32 -14.58 -2.65
CA ALA A 258 -15.79 -15.10 -1.40
C ALA A 258 -16.94 -15.45 -0.44
N GLY A 259 -16.93 -16.68 0.08
CA GLY A 259 -17.97 -17.27 0.92
C GLY A 259 -19.09 -17.98 0.16
N ALA A 260 -19.07 -17.99 -1.17
CA ALA A 260 -19.95 -18.85 -1.94
C ALA A 260 -19.49 -20.31 -1.89
N LEU A 261 -20.44 -21.22 -2.04
CA LEU A 261 -20.22 -22.65 -2.23
C LEU A 261 -20.56 -23.00 -3.68
N ALA A 262 -19.62 -23.61 -4.39
CA ALA A 262 -19.77 -23.91 -5.80
C ALA A 262 -19.23 -25.29 -6.17
N THR A 263 -19.72 -25.85 -7.27
CA THR A 263 -19.18 -27.09 -7.86
C THR A 263 -17.84 -26.83 -8.54
N GLN A 264 -17.15 -27.91 -8.89
CA GLN A 264 -15.96 -27.87 -9.77
C GLN A 264 -16.32 -28.42 -11.15
N VAL A 265 -15.64 -27.98 -12.21
CA VAL A 265 -15.79 -28.56 -13.54
C VAL A 265 -15.26 -29.99 -13.54
N ALA A 266 -16.01 -30.93 -14.11
CA ALA A 266 -15.60 -32.33 -14.18
C ALA A 266 -14.36 -32.50 -15.10
N PRO A 267 -13.29 -33.19 -14.67
CA PRO A 267 -12.04 -33.32 -15.45
C PRO A 267 -12.20 -33.98 -16.82
N GLN A 268 -13.20 -34.85 -16.97
CA GLN A 268 -13.50 -35.58 -18.20
C GLN A 268 -14.85 -35.17 -18.82
N GLY A 269 -15.46 -34.10 -18.31
CA GLY A 269 -16.80 -33.68 -18.72
C GLY A 269 -16.81 -32.87 -20.02
N SER A 270 -17.93 -32.91 -20.73
CA SER A 270 -18.24 -31.89 -21.74
C SER A 270 -18.46 -30.53 -21.07
N GLY A 271 -18.29 -29.43 -21.81
CA GLY A 271 -18.55 -28.08 -21.30
C GLY A 271 -19.95 -27.98 -20.70
N GLY A 272 -20.04 -27.81 -19.38
CA GLY A 272 -21.30 -27.84 -18.62
C GLY A 272 -21.47 -29.02 -17.67
N GLN A 273 -20.53 -29.96 -17.58
CA GLN A 273 -20.55 -31.04 -16.60
C GLN A 273 -19.72 -30.70 -15.36
N GLN A 274 -20.32 -30.91 -14.19
CA GLN A 274 -19.78 -30.58 -12.88
C GLN A 274 -19.35 -31.87 -12.15
N ASP A 275 -18.23 -31.81 -11.45
CA ASP A 275 -17.75 -32.89 -10.60
C ASP A 275 -18.73 -33.10 -9.44
N ARG A 276 -19.31 -34.30 -9.35
CA ARG A 276 -20.28 -34.66 -8.31
C ARG A 276 -19.63 -34.85 -6.95
N ASP A 277 -18.35 -35.25 -6.92
CA ASP A 277 -17.66 -35.60 -5.68
C ASP A 277 -17.02 -34.39 -4.98
N VAL A 278 -17.01 -33.24 -5.65
CA VAL A 278 -16.25 -32.07 -5.21
C VAL A 278 -17.10 -30.82 -5.11
N ALA A 279 -16.97 -30.14 -3.98
CA ALA A 279 -17.40 -28.76 -3.82
C ALA A 279 -16.24 -27.87 -3.38
N VAL A 280 -16.35 -26.59 -3.67
CA VAL A 280 -15.37 -25.57 -3.32
C VAL A 280 -16.06 -24.48 -2.51
N ILE A 281 -15.58 -24.26 -1.29
CA ILE A 281 -15.93 -23.09 -0.48
C ILE A 281 -14.96 -21.98 -0.87
N LEU A 282 -15.44 -20.91 -1.49
CA LEU A 282 -14.58 -19.84 -1.97
C LEU A 282 -14.07 -18.97 -0.81
N THR A 283 -12.75 -18.74 -0.76
CA THR A 283 -12.12 -17.80 0.18
C THR A 283 -11.86 -16.44 -0.46
N LYS A 284 -11.85 -16.39 -1.81
CA LYS A 284 -11.67 -15.18 -2.63
C LYS A 284 -12.70 -15.18 -3.75
N ASP A 285 -12.94 -14.01 -4.32
CA ASP A 285 -13.76 -13.89 -5.53
C ASP A 285 -13.07 -14.59 -6.71
N ASP A 286 -13.85 -15.28 -7.54
CA ASP A 286 -13.39 -15.96 -8.75
C ASP A 286 -14.42 -15.84 -9.89
N TYR A 287 -14.61 -14.61 -10.34
CA TYR A 287 -15.53 -14.29 -11.43
C TYR A 287 -15.16 -14.95 -12.76
N SER A 288 -13.92 -15.44 -12.91
CA SER A 288 -13.47 -16.12 -14.13
C SER A 288 -14.22 -17.43 -14.38
N MET A 289 -14.74 -18.04 -13.32
CA MET A 289 -15.44 -19.33 -13.32
C MET A 289 -16.97 -19.19 -13.23
N ASP A 290 -17.49 -17.95 -13.27
CA ASP A 290 -18.92 -17.68 -13.36
C ASP A 290 -19.50 -18.18 -14.68
N GLY A 291 -20.65 -18.84 -14.62
CA GLY A 291 -21.27 -19.50 -15.79
C GLY A 291 -20.56 -20.77 -16.25
N GLN A 292 -19.43 -21.16 -15.64
CA GLN A 292 -18.76 -22.44 -15.89
C GLN A 292 -19.02 -23.47 -14.79
N THR A 293 -19.40 -22.99 -13.60
CA THR A 293 -19.71 -23.81 -12.44
C THR A 293 -21.01 -23.37 -11.78
N THR A 294 -21.63 -24.29 -11.05
CA THR A 294 -22.86 -24.03 -10.31
C THR A 294 -22.51 -23.43 -8.95
N VAL A 295 -23.01 -22.23 -8.66
CA VAL A 295 -23.04 -21.68 -7.30
C VAL A 295 -24.33 -22.14 -6.64
N PHE A 296 -24.22 -22.90 -5.55
CA PHE A 296 -25.39 -23.56 -4.92
C PHE A 296 -25.51 -23.29 -3.41
N GLY A 297 -24.63 -22.48 -2.84
CA GLY A 297 -24.80 -21.99 -1.47
C GLY A 297 -23.93 -20.79 -1.15
N GLN A 298 -24.12 -20.27 0.05
CA GLN A 298 -23.35 -19.15 0.59
C GLN A 298 -23.23 -19.24 2.10
N ILE A 299 -22.08 -18.85 2.63
CA ILE A 299 -21.84 -18.70 4.07
C ILE A 299 -22.73 -17.59 4.61
N VAL A 300 -23.55 -17.94 5.61
CA VAL A 300 -24.45 -17.04 6.32
C VAL A 300 -23.98 -16.75 7.75
N GLU A 301 -23.16 -17.63 8.34
CA GLU A 301 -22.51 -17.41 9.64
C GLU A 301 -21.10 -18.03 9.66
N GLY A 302 -20.21 -17.52 10.51
CA GLY A 302 -18.83 -18.00 10.64
C GLY A 302 -17.88 -17.40 9.59
N ARG A 303 -18.08 -16.13 9.23
CA ARG A 303 -17.19 -15.46 8.26
C ARG A 303 -15.78 -15.30 8.82
N GLU A 304 -15.64 -14.97 10.10
CA GLU A 304 -14.32 -14.89 10.75
C GLU A 304 -13.57 -16.22 10.71
N SER A 305 -14.29 -17.35 10.76
CA SER A 305 -13.71 -18.68 10.63
C SER A 305 -13.15 -18.92 9.23
N LEU A 306 -13.86 -18.47 8.19
CA LEU A 306 -13.38 -18.52 6.81
C LEU A 306 -12.13 -17.64 6.60
N ASP A 307 -12.13 -16.44 7.18
CA ASP A 307 -11.00 -15.51 7.06
C ASP A 307 -9.76 -16.03 7.78
N ALA A 308 -9.92 -16.70 8.93
CA ALA A 308 -8.84 -17.42 9.60
C ALA A 308 -8.28 -18.56 8.74
N LEU A 309 -9.16 -19.36 8.12
CA LEU A 309 -8.76 -20.43 7.20
C LEU A 309 -8.03 -19.90 5.95
N SER A 310 -8.44 -18.74 5.41
CA SER A 310 -7.78 -18.11 4.25
C SER A 310 -6.40 -17.53 4.61
N THR A 311 -6.21 -17.13 5.86
CA THR A 311 -4.89 -16.68 6.37
C THR A 311 -3.91 -17.86 6.44
N LEU A 312 -4.36 -19.03 6.88
CA LEU A 312 -3.57 -20.28 6.85
C LEU A 312 -3.17 -20.68 5.43
N GLN A 313 -4.05 -20.40 4.45
CA GLN A 313 -3.75 -20.59 3.04
C GLN A 313 -2.60 -19.68 2.58
N SER A 314 -2.62 -18.41 2.98
CA SER A 314 -1.61 -17.42 2.59
C SER A 314 -0.23 -17.69 3.22
N SER A 315 -0.19 -18.28 4.42
CA SER A 315 1.07 -18.74 5.02
C SER A 315 1.68 -19.96 4.29
N ALA A 316 0.84 -20.80 3.69
CA ALA A 316 1.29 -21.93 2.87
C ALA A 316 2.10 -21.45 1.64
N ASP A 317 1.57 -20.41 0.97
CA ASP A 317 2.20 -19.79 -0.19
C ASP A 317 3.56 -19.13 0.15
N ALA A 318 3.75 -18.75 1.42
CA ALA A 318 5.01 -18.22 1.94
C ALA A 318 6.05 -19.30 2.32
N GLY A 319 5.80 -20.57 2.03
CA GLY A 319 6.74 -21.69 2.22
C GLY A 319 6.69 -22.34 3.61
N THR A 320 5.68 -22.04 4.43
CA THR A 320 5.40 -22.84 5.64
C THR A 320 4.50 -24.02 5.29
N VAL A 321 4.69 -25.17 5.94
CA VAL A 321 3.80 -26.32 5.74
C VAL A 321 2.44 -25.96 6.35
N PRO A 322 1.35 -25.87 5.54
CA PRO A 322 0.05 -25.54 6.09
C PRO A 322 -0.45 -26.66 7.02
N PRO A 323 -1.21 -26.31 8.06
CA PRO A 323 -1.86 -27.32 8.89
C PRO A 323 -2.81 -28.16 8.05
N LYS A 324 -2.89 -29.45 8.35
CA LYS A 324 -3.89 -30.31 7.71
C LYS A 324 -5.27 -29.97 8.25
N LEU A 325 -6.19 -29.72 7.34
CA LEU A 325 -7.58 -29.39 7.65
C LEU A 325 -8.46 -30.58 7.30
N LYS A 326 -9.41 -30.90 8.18
CA LYS A 326 -10.42 -31.94 7.93
C LYS A 326 -11.78 -31.52 8.44
N VAL A 327 -12.83 -32.07 7.84
CA VAL A 327 -14.20 -31.87 8.33
C VAL A 327 -14.42 -32.74 9.57
N ALA A 328 -14.60 -32.11 10.73
CA ALA A 328 -14.88 -32.78 11.99
C ALA A 328 -16.36 -33.14 12.16
N ALA A 329 -17.25 -32.30 11.64
CA ALA A 329 -18.69 -32.53 11.66
C ALA A 329 -19.37 -31.78 10.51
N ALA A 330 -20.49 -32.31 10.04
CA ALA A 330 -21.39 -31.64 9.11
C ALA A 330 -22.84 -31.97 9.50
N VAL A 331 -23.68 -30.96 9.72
CA VAL A 331 -25.05 -31.14 10.23
C VAL A 331 -26.01 -30.20 9.52
N VAL A 332 -27.16 -30.72 9.09
CA VAL A 332 -28.28 -29.91 8.58
C VAL A 332 -28.97 -29.23 9.76
N LEU A 333 -29.05 -27.91 9.70
CA LEU A 333 -29.73 -27.08 10.71
C LEU A 333 -31.24 -27.01 10.41
N PRO A 334 -32.08 -26.85 11.45
CA PRO A 334 -33.53 -26.76 11.31
C PRO A 334 -34.02 -25.51 10.59
#